data_AF-A0A448UD47-F1
#
_entry.id   AF-A0A448UD47-F1
#
_cell.length_a   1.000
_cell.length_b   1.000
_cell.length_c   1.000
_cell.angle_alpha   90.00
_cell.angle_beta   90.00
_cell.angle_gamma   90.00
#
_symmetry.space_group_name_H-M   'P 1'
#
loop_
_entity.id
_entity.type
_entity.pdbx_description
1 polymer ?
#
loop_
_entity_poly.entity_id
_entity_poly.type
_entity_poly.pdbx_seq_one_letter_code
_entity_poly.pdbx_strand_id
1 'polypeptide(L)'
;MKKQSLNTLLSLTAAAVLTVFAGQAYAEGNTELTKKVEKNTQEINDYKGKFGTLAALVGIHDGAIKTLEERQKDLANQNRRLDQHQQQLTALNGLTQENRLAIAQLQTITNENKKQISNNTNVINTNINAIKLNTDDIKSNTEDIKRNSNKIKEVNNAVDVNRAAIETNKKVIDSNTNAIKLNAENIETNKAGIAANKQAIETNKKVIDSNTTAAKLNAENIETNKTGIAANKQATEANKAAIAANLAAINRLTQSSGLDPRRLESVEARTAQNAAKIQQLDKKVNDLDKEVRRGLASQAALGGLFQPYNVGKLNVSAAVGGYRSETAVAVGTGFRFNEHFATKAGAAFNTKKGGSASYNVGVNFEW
;
A
#
# COMPACT_ATOMS: atom_id res chain seq x y z
N MET A 1 -22.28 -176.36 11.21
CA MET A 1 -22.83 -177.62 10.63
C MET A 1 -22.29 -178.84 11.37
N LYS A 2 -22.92 -179.25 12.47
CA LYS A 2 -23.02 -180.67 12.86
C LYS A 2 -24.31 -181.17 12.20
N LYS A 3 -24.26 -182.19 11.34
CA LYS A 3 -25.37 -183.09 10.93
C LYS A 3 -25.01 -183.84 9.64
N GLN A 4 -23.93 -184.63 9.65
CA GLN A 4 -23.68 -185.60 8.57
C GLN A 4 -23.12 -186.95 9.02
N SER A 5 -22.92 -187.21 10.32
CA SER A 5 -22.37 -188.49 10.79
C SER A 5 -23.33 -189.37 11.60
N LEU A 6 -24.60 -188.99 11.77
CA LEU A 6 -25.61 -189.82 12.45
C LEU A 6 -26.58 -190.51 11.48
N ASN A 7 -26.91 -189.87 10.34
CA ASN A 7 -27.73 -190.49 9.28
C ASN A 7 -26.99 -191.63 8.54
N THR A 8 -25.65 -191.63 8.57
CA THR A 8 -24.79 -192.68 8.01
C THR A 8 -24.62 -193.89 8.96
N LEU A 9 -24.87 -193.72 10.27
CA LEU A 9 -24.68 -194.78 11.26
C LEU A 9 -25.96 -195.61 11.52
N LEU A 10 -27.15 -195.08 11.17
CA LEU A 10 -28.45 -195.74 11.35
C LEU A 10 -29.02 -196.39 10.07
N SER A 11 -28.42 -196.16 8.90
CA SER A 11 -28.85 -196.79 7.63
C SER A 11 -28.08 -198.05 7.25
N LEU A 12 -26.93 -198.35 7.89
CA LEU A 12 -26.14 -199.57 7.62
C LEU A 12 -26.40 -200.73 8.60
N THR A 13 -26.91 -200.49 9.81
CA THR A 13 -27.14 -201.55 10.82
C THR A 13 -28.55 -202.16 10.79
N ALA A 14 -29.54 -201.47 10.21
CA ALA A 14 -30.89 -202.00 10.05
C ALA A 14 -31.10 -202.82 8.76
N ALA A 15 -30.25 -202.63 7.73
CA ALA A 15 -30.35 -203.32 6.45
C ALA A 15 -29.51 -204.62 6.35
N ALA A 16 -28.58 -204.87 7.29
CA ALA A 16 -27.70 -206.05 7.27
C ALA A 16 -28.14 -207.22 8.17
N VAL A 17 -29.15 -207.05 9.04
CA VAL A 17 -29.65 -208.11 9.94
C VAL A 17 -30.94 -208.76 9.42
N LEU A 18 -31.57 -208.21 8.37
CA LEU A 18 -32.86 -208.70 7.86
C LEU A 18 -32.78 -209.62 6.62
N THR A 19 -31.59 -209.93 6.08
CA THR A 19 -31.44 -210.70 4.82
C THR A 19 -30.78 -212.09 4.94
N VAL A 20 -30.48 -212.61 6.14
CA VAL A 20 -29.84 -213.95 6.31
C VAL A 20 -30.77 -215.06 6.84
N PHE A 21 -32.04 -214.77 7.15
CA PHE A 21 -33.01 -215.82 7.55
C PHE A 21 -34.31 -215.76 6.74
N ALA A 22 -34.23 -216.16 5.47
CA ALA A 22 -35.39 -216.61 4.71
C ALA A 22 -34.92 -217.54 3.57
N GLY A 23 -34.76 -218.84 3.87
CA GLY A 23 -34.31 -219.81 2.87
C GLY A 23 -34.09 -221.25 3.33
N GLN A 24 -34.93 -221.83 4.20
CA GLN A 24 -35.36 -223.25 4.12
C GLN A 24 -36.40 -223.55 5.22
N ALA A 25 -37.52 -224.12 4.80
CA ALA A 25 -38.53 -224.79 5.62
C ALA A 25 -37.86 -225.89 6.48
N TYR A 26 -38.29 -226.14 7.73
CA TYR A 26 -39.50 -226.93 7.98
C TYR A 26 -40.11 -226.66 9.38
N ALA A 27 -41.45 -226.62 9.36
CA ALA A 27 -42.41 -226.98 10.42
C ALA A 27 -42.65 -226.04 11.63
N GLU A 28 -43.77 -225.30 11.52
CA GLU A 28 -44.87 -225.12 12.50
C GLU A 28 -44.60 -224.52 13.91
N GLY A 29 -44.84 -223.20 14.04
CA GLY A 29 -45.48 -222.58 15.21
C GLY A 29 -44.86 -221.29 15.78
N ASN A 30 -45.32 -220.07 15.39
CA ASN A 30 -45.34 -218.86 16.26
C ASN A 30 -45.95 -217.56 15.64
N THR A 31 -47.16 -217.15 16.03
CA THR A 31 -47.89 -216.00 15.43
C THR A 31 -47.81 -214.70 16.26
N GLU A 32 -47.19 -214.70 17.44
CA GLU A 32 -47.22 -213.57 18.40
C GLU A 32 -46.02 -212.60 18.25
N LEU A 33 -44.86 -213.11 17.85
CA LEU A 33 -43.64 -212.30 17.66
C LEU A 33 -43.77 -211.33 16.48
N THR A 34 -44.45 -211.75 15.41
CA THR A 34 -44.65 -210.96 14.18
C THR A 34 -45.43 -209.66 14.47
N LYS A 35 -46.48 -209.70 15.29
CA LYS A 35 -47.27 -208.50 15.65
C LYS A 35 -46.50 -207.48 16.49
N LYS A 36 -45.57 -207.94 17.33
CA LYS A 36 -44.80 -207.07 18.23
C LYS A 36 -43.70 -206.31 17.49
N VAL A 37 -43.08 -206.97 16.49
CA VAL A 37 -42.14 -206.34 15.57
C VAL A 37 -42.84 -205.27 14.73
N GLU A 38 -44.03 -205.56 14.19
CA GLU A 38 -44.84 -204.58 13.42
C GLU A 38 -45.21 -203.33 14.23
N LYS A 39 -45.63 -203.48 15.49
CA LYS A 39 -45.98 -202.35 16.38
C LYS A 39 -44.76 -201.46 16.68
N ASN A 40 -43.61 -202.06 17.02
CA ASN A 40 -42.40 -201.30 17.29
C ASN A 40 -41.86 -200.61 16.04
N THR A 41 -42.01 -201.23 14.86
CA THR A 41 -41.68 -200.58 13.58
C THR A 41 -42.58 -199.37 13.33
N GLN A 42 -43.88 -199.44 13.64
CA GLN A 42 -44.77 -198.28 13.56
C GLN A 42 -44.40 -197.18 14.57
N GLU A 43 -44.11 -197.50 15.83
CA GLU A 43 -43.69 -196.50 16.83
C GLU A 43 -42.36 -195.83 16.46
N ILE A 44 -41.38 -196.59 15.96
CA ILE A 44 -40.11 -196.04 15.46
C ILE A 44 -40.37 -195.10 14.28
N ASN A 45 -41.27 -195.47 13.35
CA ASN A 45 -41.62 -194.61 12.22
C ASN A 45 -42.36 -193.34 12.66
N ASP A 46 -43.24 -193.41 13.67
CA ASP A 46 -43.93 -192.25 14.25
C ASP A 46 -42.95 -191.32 14.98
N TYR A 47 -42.01 -191.86 15.75
CA TYR A 47 -40.92 -191.08 16.35
C TYR A 47 -39.99 -190.47 15.30
N LYS A 48 -39.70 -191.18 14.21
CA LYS A 48 -38.92 -190.66 13.09
C LYS A 48 -39.65 -189.51 12.39
N GLY A 49 -40.97 -189.61 12.25
CA GLY A 49 -41.84 -188.53 11.77
C GLY A 49 -41.84 -187.32 12.71
N LYS A 50 -42.02 -187.53 14.02
CA LYS A 50 -41.93 -186.50 15.07
C LYS A 50 -40.55 -185.83 15.14
N PHE A 51 -39.48 -186.59 14.92
CA PHE A 51 -38.12 -186.04 14.88
C PHE A 51 -37.87 -185.25 13.59
N GLY A 52 -38.47 -185.67 12.47
CA GLY A 52 -38.49 -184.93 11.21
C GLY A 52 -39.21 -183.59 11.35
N THR A 53 -40.38 -183.56 11.98
CA THR A 53 -41.10 -182.31 12.28
C THR A 53 -40.37 -181.43 13.28
N LEU A 54 -39.77 -182.01 14.33
CA LEU A 54 -38.93 -181.26 15.26
C LEU A 54 -37.69 -180.66 14.56
N ALA A 55 -37.04 -181.41 13.66
CA ALA A 55 -35.92 -180.90 12.89
C ALA A 55 -36.32 -179.77 11.93
N ALA A 56 -37.50 -179.85 11.33
CA ALA A 56 -38.07 -178.77 10.52
C ALA A 56 -38.36 -177.53 11.37
N LEU A 57 -38.95 -177.71 12.55
CA LEU A 57 -39.22 -176.62 13.50
C LEU A 57 -37.93 -175.94 13.98
N VAL A 58 -36.88 -176.71 14.25
CA VAL A 58 -35.55 -176.18 14.58
C VAL A 58 -34.96 -175.40 13.41
N GLY A 59 -35.15 -175.85 12.17
CA GLY A 59 -34.74 -175.09 10.97
C GLY A 59 -35.51 -173.78 10.82
N ILE A 60 -36.81 -173.77 11.09
CA ILE A 60 -37.65 -172.56 11.11
C ILE A 60 -37.18 -171.60 12.20
N HIS A 61 -36.91 -172.11 13.41
CA HIS A 61 -36.37 -171.29 14.51
C HIS A 61 -34.97 -170.75 14.20
N ASP A 62 -34.08 -171.53 13.57
CA ASP A 62 -32.76 -171.05 13.14
C ASP A 62 -32.87 -169.92 12.11
N GLY A 63 -33.82 -170.03 11.17
CA GLY A 63 -34.17 -168.96 10.24
C GLY A 63 -34.72 -167.71 10.95
N ALA A 64 -35.65 -167.89 11.88
CA ALA A 64 -36.24 -166.80 12.65
C ALA A 64 -35.19 -166.08 13.54
N ILE A 65 -34.26 -166.82 14.14
CA ILE A 65 -33.14 -166.28 14.92
C ILE A 65 -32.25 -165.40 14.03
N LYS A 66 -31.86 -165.88 12.84
CA LYS A 66 -31.06 -165.08 11.89
C LYS A 66 -31.78 -163.78 11.49
N THR A 67 -33.08 -163.85 11.19
CA THR A 67 -33.88 -162.65 10.89
C THR A 67 -33.95 -161.70 12.08
N LEU A 68 -34.02 -162.20 13.32
CA LEU A 68 -34.01 -161.39 14.53
C LEU A 68 -32.64 -160.73 14.75
N GLU A 69 -31.54 -161.43 14.50
CA GLU A 69 -30.17 -160.90 14.56
C GLU A 69 -29.97 -159.77 13.52
N GLU A 70 -30.47 -159.96 12.30
CA GLU A 70 -30.46 -158.93 11.25
C GLU A 70 -31.27 -157.69 11.66
N ARG A 71 -32.49 -157.89 12.18
CA ARG A 71 -33.31 -156.78 12.70
C ARG A 71 -32.65 -156.05 13.86
N GLN A 72 -31.97 -156.76 14.76
CA GLN A 72 -31.24 -156.16 15.87
C GLN A 72 -30.09 -155.27 15.38
N LYS A 73 -29.40 -155.70 14.31
CA LYS A 73 -28.35 -154.91 13.66
C LYS A 73 -28.93 -153.67 12.96
N ASP A 74 -30.07 -153.80 12.29
CA ASP A 74 -30.76 -152.66 11.65
C ASP A 74 -31.26 -151.64 12.67
N LEU A 75 -31.86 -152.10 13.77
CA LEU A 75 -32.25 -151.27 14.91
C LEU A 75 -31.04 -150.52 15.50
N ALA A 76 -29.91 -151.20 15.67
CA ALA A 76 -28.68 -150.54 16.12
C ALA A 76 -28.19 -149.46 15.14
N ASN A 77 -28.30 -149.70 13.83
CA ASN A 77 -27.96 -148.72 12.80
C ASN A 77 -28.93 -147.53 12.78
N GLN A 78 -30.24 -147.78 12.96
CA GLN A 78 -31.25 -146.72 13.07
C GLN A 78 -31.02 -145.86 14.31
N ASN A 79 -30.70 -146.46 15.46
CA ASN A 79 -30.36 -145.71 16.67
C ASN A 79 -29.13 -144.81 16.46
N ARG A 80 -28.06 -145.31 15.83
CA ARG A 80 -26.91 -144.46 15.48
C ARG A 80 -27.28 -143.29 14.57
N ARG A 81 -28.18 -143.50 13.60
CA ARG A 81 -28.67 -142.41 12.74
C ARG A 81 -29.51 -141.40 13.51
N LEU A 82 -30.35 -141.85 14.46
CA LEU A 82 -31.12 -140.96 15.33
C LEU A 82 -30.20 -140.12 16.21
N ASP A 83 -29.13 -140.70 16.77
CA ASP A 83 -28.13 -139.96 17.54
C ASP A 83 -27.43 -138.90 16.67
N GLN A 84 -27.06 -139.24 15.43
CA GLN A 84 -26.49 -138.28 14.48
C GLN A 84 -27.46 -137.14 14.15
N HIS A 85 -28.74 -137.47 13.90
CA HIS A 85 -29.78 -136.46 13.65
C HIS A 85 -29.98 -135.55 14.86
N GLN A 86 -29.94 -136.10 16.09
CA GLN A 86 -30.07 -135.32 17.32
C GLN A 86 -28.88 -134.37 17.53
N GLN A 87 -27.67 -134.82 17.20
CA GLN A 87 -26.48 -133.96 17.19
C GLN A 87 -26.63 -132.84 16.16
N GLN A 88 -27.09 -133.15 14.94
CA GLN A 88 -27.35 -132.14 13.90
C GLN A 88 -28.41 -131.13 14.30
N LEU A 89 -29.52 -131.57 14.92
CA LEU A 89 -30.55 -130.67 15.45
C LEU A 89 -29.99 -129.72 16.52
N THR A 90 -29.14 -130.25 17.40
CA THR A 90 -28.49 -129.46 18.45
C THR A 90 -27.58 -128.39 17.86
N ALA A 91 -26.78 -128.73 16.85
CA ALA A 91 -25.94 -127.78 16.13
C ALA A 91 -26.78 -126.71 15.40
N LEU A 92 -27.86 -127.11 14.72
CA LEU A 92 -28.76 -126.19 14.02
C LEU A 92 -29.45 -125.20 14.99
N ASN A 93 -29.84 -125.67 16.17
CA ASN A 93 -30.38 -124.81 17.22
C ASN A 93 -29.34 -123.80 17.71
N GLY A 94 -28.07 -124.20 17.88
CA GLY A 94 -26.97 -123.30 18.22
C GLY A 94 -26.80 -122.18 17.18
N LEU A 95 -26.69 -122.54 15.90
CA LEU A 95 -26.59 -121.59 14.79
C LEU A 95 -27.79 -120.65 14.71
N THR A 96 -29.00 -121.14 14.97
CA THR A 96 -30.21 -120.31 14.99
C THR A 96 -30.15 -119.26 16.10
N GLN A 97 -29.64 -119.62 17.27
CA GLN A 97 -29.47 -118.66 18.37
C GLN A 97 -28.39 -117.63 18.06
N GLU A 98 -27.26 -118.04 17.49
CA GLU A 98 -26.20 -117.13 17.04
C GLU A 98 -26.74 -116.13 16.00
N ASN A 99 -27.49 -116.61 15.00
CA ASN A 99 -28.12 -115.76 14.00
C ASN A 99 -29.14 -114.80 14.62
N ARG A 100 -29.93 -115.25 15.60
CA ARG A 100 -30.87 -114.38 16.33
C ARG A 100 -30.14 -113.25 17.06
N LEU A 101 -29.01 -113.56 17.71
CA LEU A 101 -28.18 -112.56 18.37
C LEU A 101 -27.56 -111.58 17.37
N ALA A 102 -27.03 -112.08 16.24
CA ALA A 102 -26.45 -111.24 15.19
C ALA A 102 -27.50 -110.28 14.57
N ILE A 103 -28.72 -110.77 14.33
CA ILE A 103 -29.83 -109.92 13.83
C ILE A 103 -30.16 -108.81 14.85
N ALA A 104 -30.23 -109.13 16.15
CA ALA A 104 -30.50 -108.13 17.19
C ALA A 104 -29.39 -107.05 17.26
N GLN A 105 -28.13 -107.45 17.09
CA GLN A 105 -27.01 -106.51 16.99
C GLN A 105 -27.12 -105.61 15.75
N LEU A 106 -27.43 -106.18 14.58
CA LEU A 106 -27.63 -105.42 13.35
C LEU A 106 -28.80 -104.43 13.45
N GLN A 107 -29.89 -104.81 14.11
CA GLN A 107 -31.02 -103.91 14.39
C GLN A 107 -30.59 -102.73 15.27
N THR A 108 -29.79 -102.99 16.31
CA THR A 108 -29.25 -101.95 17.19
C THR A 108 -28.37 -100.97 16.42
N ILE A 109 -27.43 -101.47 15.61
CA ILE A 109 -26.56 -100.65 14.75
C ILE A 109 -27.39 -99.83 13.75
N THR A 110 -28.41 -100.44 13.14
CA THR A 110 -29.29 -99.76 12.18
C THR A 110 -30.03 -98.58 12.82
N ASN A 111 -30.54 -98.77 14.04
CA ASN A 111 -31.22 -97.71 14.78
C ASN A 111 -30.27 -96.57 15.16
N GLU A 112 -29.05 -96.88 15.58
CA GLU A 112 -28.04 -95.85 15.89
C GLU A 112 -27.62 -95.09 14.63
N ASN A 113 -27.39 -95.78 13.51
CA ASN A 113 -27.10 -95.14 12.23
C ASN A 113 -28.24 -94.21 11.79
N LYS A 114 -29.50 -94.63 11.97
CA LYS A 114 -30.67 -93.79 11.66
C LYS A 114 -30.68 -92.51 12.50
N LYS A 115 -30.34 -92.60 13.79
CA LYS A 115 -30.22 -91.44 14.69
C LYS A 115 -29.08 -90.50 14.25
N GLN A 116 -27.91 -91.05 13.91
CA GLN A 116 -26.78 -90.27 13.41
C GLN A 116 -27.09 -89.56 12.09
N ILE A 117 -27.77 -90.23 11.15
CA ILE A 117 -28.22 -89.62 9.89
C ILE A 117 -29.17 -88.45 10.16
N SER A 118 -30.11 -88.61 11.10
CA SER A 118 -31.03 -87.52 11.49
C SER A 118 -30.27 -86.34 12.09
N ASN A 119 -29.30 -86.58 12.96
CA ASN A 119 -28.47 -85.53 13.55
C ASN A 119 -27.64 -84.81 12.48
N ASN A 120 -27.00 -85.55 11.57
CA ASN A 120 -26.21 -85.00 10.47
C ASN A 120 -27.09 -84.15 9.55
N THR A 121 -28.32 -84.58 9.27
CA THR A 121 -29.29 -83.82 8.47
C THR A 121 -29.60 -82.47 9.13
N ASN A 122 -29.82 -82.45 10.45
CA ASN A 122 -30.06 -81.21 11.19
C ASN A 122 -28.85 -80.27 11.16
N VAL A 123 -27.64 -80.79 11.36
CA VAL A 123 -26.40 -80.00 11.29
C VAL A 123 -26.19 -79.42 9.90
N ILE A 124 -26.42 -80.20 8.84
CA ILE A 124 -26.34 -79.74 7.45
C ILE A 124 -27.30 -78.58 7.21
N ASN A 125 -28.55 -78.68 7.67
CA ASN A 125 -29.54 -77.61 7.51
C ASN A 125 -29.13 -76.32 8.25
N THR A 126 -28.58 -76.44 9.46
CA THR A 126 -28.04 -75.29 10.21
C THR A 126 -26.89 -74.63 9.44
N ASN A 127 -25.97 -75.43 8.89
CA ASN A 127 -24.85 -74.93 8.10
C ASN A 127 -25.31 -74.24 6.81
N ILE A 128 -26.32 -74.79 6.12
CA ILE A 128 -26.91 -74.15 4.93
C ILE A 128 -27.44 -72.76 5.27
N ASN A 129 -28.16 -72.62 6.39
CA ASN A 129 -28.69 -71.32 6.82
C ASN A 129 -27.56 -70.33 7.17
N ALA A 130 -26.52 -70.78 7.88
CA ALA A 130 -25.36 -69.94 8.19
C ALA A 130 -24.61 -69.49 6.93
N ILE A 131 -24.43 -70.37 5.94
CA ILE A 131 -23.82 -70.03 4.65
C ILE A 131 -24.66 -69.00 3.89
N LYS A 132 -25.99 -69.11 3.95
CA LYS A 132 -26.89 -68.13 3.32
C LYS A 132 -26.74 -66.76 3.95
N LEU A 133 -26.77 -66.67 5.29
CA LEU A 133 -26.56 -65.40 6.00
C LEU A 133 -25.19 -64.78 5.66
N ASN A 134 -24.13 -65.58 5.67
CA ASN A 134 -22.80 -65.11 5.29
C ASN A 134 -22.76 -64.60 3.84
N THR A 135 -23.49 -65.24 2.93
CA THR A 135 -23.59 -64.80 1.53
C THR A 135 -24.26 -63.43 1.42
N ASP A 136 -25.34 -63.21 2.17
CA ASP A 136 -26.05 -61.94 2.21
C ASP A 136 -25.18 -60.82 2.83
N ASP A 137 -24.45 -61.13 3.90
CA ASP A 137 -23.51 -60.20 4.55
C ASP A 137 -22.36 -59.81 3.61
N ILE A 138 -21.77 -60.79 2.89
CA ILE A 138 -20.73 -60.52 1.89
C ILE A 138 -21.25 -59.61 0.78
N LYS A 139 -22.49 -59.81 0.34
CA LYS A 139 -23.12 -58.95 -0.67
C LYS A 139 -23.32 -57.53 -0.15
N SER A 140 -23.78 -57.36 1.09
CA SER A 140 -23.92 -56.04 1.71
C SER A 140 -22.56 -55.34 1.83
N ASN A 141 -21.54 -56.04 2.33
CA ASN A 141 -20.18 -55.52 2.46
C ASN A 141 -19.59 -55.09 1.11
N THR A 142 -19.87 -55.85 0.04
CA THR A 142 -19.44 -55.50 -1.32
C THR A 142 -20.04 -54.16 -1.76
N GLU A 143 -21.33 -53.93 -1.49
CA GLU A 143 -21.99 -52.66 -1.81
C GLU A 143 -21.48 -51.50 -0.94
N ASP A 144 -21.20 -51.74 0.35
CA ASP A 144 -20.59 -50.75 1.23
C ASP A 144 -19.18 -50.34 0.77
N ILE A 145 -18.36 -51.32 0.37
CA ILE A 145 -17.03 -51.06 -0.20
C ILE A 145 -17.15 -50.20 -1.47
N LYS A 146 -18.11 -50.49 -2.34
CA LYS A 146 -18.37 -49.71 -3.56
C LYS A 146 -18.78 -48.27 -3.22
N ARG A 147 -19.69 -48.09 -2.25
CA ARG A 147 -20.09 -46.76 -1.76
C ARG A 147 -18.90 -45.99 -1.20
N ASN A 148 -18.07 -46.62 -0.38
CA ASN A 148 -16.88 -46.01 0.20
C ASN A 148 -15.85 -45.63 -0.87
N SER A 149 -15.65 -46.48 -1.87
CA SER A 149 -14.77 -46.18 -3.02
C SER A 149 -15.23 -44.92 -3.77
N ASN A 150 -16.54 -44.77 -4.00
CA ASN A 150 -17.07 -43.57 -4.65
C ASN A 150 -16.90 -42.31 -3.78
N LYS A 151 -17.19 -42.39 -2.48
CA LYS A 151 -16.96 -41.27 -1.54
C LYS A 151 -15.49 -40.84 -1.51
N ILE A 152 -14.55 -41.79 -1.53
CA ILE A 152 -13.11 -41.48 -1.58
C ILE A 152 -12.76 -40.73 -2.87
N LYS A 153 -13.33 -41.12 -4.03
CA LYS A 153 -13.13 -40.40 -5.29
C LYS A 153 -13.67 -38.97 -5.22
N GLU A 154 -14.85 -38.77 -4.65
CA GLU A 154 -15.45 -37.44 -4.45
C GLU A 154 -14.58 -36.55 -3.56
N VAL A 155 -14.09 -37.09 -2.43
CA VAL A 155 -13.17 -36.39 -1.53
C VAL A 155 -11.86 -36.01 -2.24
N ASN A 156 -11.28 -36.92 -3.02
CA ASN A 156 -10.06 -36.63 -3.78
C ASN A 156 -10.27 -35.50 -4.79
N ASN A 157 -11.38 -35.53 -5.54
CA ASN A 157 -11.72 -34.45 -6.47
C ASN A 157 -11.87 -33.11 -5.75
N ALA A 158 -12.53 -33.07 -4.58
CA ALA A 158 -12.67 -31.86 -3.78
C ALA A 158 -11.31 -31.34 -3.27
N VAL A 159 -10.41 -32.24 -2.86
CA VAL A 159 -9.04 -31.91 -2.46
C VAL A 159 -8.25 -31.29 -3.62
N ASP A 160 -8.39 -31.83 -4.84
CA ASP A 160 -7.71 -31.31 -6.02
C ASP A 160 -8.21 -29.91 -6.41
N VAL A 161 -9.53 -29.68 -6.34
CA VAL A 161 -10.12 -28.35 -6.54
C VAL A 161 -9.60 -27.36 -5.51
N ASN A 162 -9.58 -27.75 -4.23
CA ASN A 162 -9.06 -26.88 -3.16
C ASN A 162 -7.58 -26.57 -3.35
N ARG A 163 -6.77 -27.53 -3.79
CA ARG A 163 -5.34 -27.31 -4.10
C ARG A 163 -5.17 -26.27 -5.20
N ALA A 164 -5.95 -26.35 -6.27
CA ALA A 164 -5.93 -25.37 -7.36
C ALA A 164 -6.37 -23.96 -6.91
N ALA A 165 -7.39 -23.88 -6.06
CA ALA A 165 -7.85 -22.61 -5.48
C ALA A 165 -6.78 -21.97 -4.57
N ILE A 166 -6.09 -22.77 -3.75
CA ILE A 166 -4.97 -22.31 -2.91
C ILE A 166 -3.84 -21.72 -3.77
N GLU A 167 -3.47 -22.40 -4.86
CA GLU A 167 -2.43 -21.92 -5.78
C GLU A 167 -2.83 -20.60 -6.47
N THR A 168 -4.10 -20.47 -6.84
CA THR A 168 -4.64 -19.21 -7.40
C THR A 168 -4.57 -18.08 -6.38
N ASN A 169 -5.01 -18.33 -5.13
CA ASN A 169 -4.95 -17.36 -4.05
C ASN A 169 -3.51 -16.93 -3.76
N LYS A 170 -2.56 -17.87 -3.80
CA LYS A 170 -1.13 -17.56 -3.64
C LYS A 170 -0.64 -16.54 -4.68
N LYS A 171 -0.96 -16.73 -5.97
CA LYS A 171 -0.59 -15.79 -7.04
C LYS A 171 -1.22 -14.40 -6.86
N VAL A 172 -2.46 -14.34 -6.39
CA VAL A 172 -3.15 -13.08 -6.07
C VAL A 172 -2.46 -12.36 -4.91
N ILE A 173 -2.12 -13.07 -3.84
CA ILE A 173 -1.39 -12.52 -2.69
C ILE A 173 -0.02 -11.96 -3.12
N ASP A 174 0.72 -12.70 -3.95
CA ASP A 174 2.02 -12.26 -4.46
C ASP A 174 1.86 -10.97 -5.31
N SER A 175 0.83 -10.90 -6.15
CA SER A 175 0.52 -9.71 -6.96
C SER A 175 0.16 -8.50 -6.09
N ASN A 176 -0.69 -8.69 -5.07
CA ASN A 176 -1.07 -7.63 -4.14
C ASN A 176 0.13 -7.14 -3.33
N THR A 177 1.02 -8.03 -2.92
CA THR A 177 2.25 -7.69 -2.21
C THR A 177 3.14 -6.77 -3.06
N ASN A 178 3.30 -7.08 -4.35
CA ASN A 178 4.05 -6.23 -5.28
C ASN A 178 3.38 -4.86 -5.48
N ALA A 179 2.05 -4.82 -5.62
CA ALA A 179 1.30 -3.57 -5.76
C ALA A 179 1.44 -2.66 -4.51
N ILE A 180 1.39 -3.25 -3.31
CA ILE A 180 1.62 -2.53 -2.05
C ILE A 180 3.03 -1.93 -2.00
N LYS A 181 4.05 -2.71 -2.41
CA LYS A 181 5.44 -2.23 -2.47
C LYS A 181 5.58 -1.02 -3.41
N LEU A 182 5.01 -1.11 -4.62
CA LEU A 182 5.04 -0.01 -5.60
C LEU A 182 4.32 1.24 -5.08
N ASN A 183 3.18 1.06 -4.40
CA ASN A 183 2.46 2.16 -3.78
C ASN A 183 3.29 2.84 -2.68
N ALA A 184 4.04 2.08 -1.88
CA ALA A 184 4.95 2.65 -0.88
C ALA A 184 6.08 3.48 -1.54
N GLU A 185 6.67 3.00 -2.63
CA GLU A 185 7.68 3.72 -3.41
C GLU A 185 7.12 5.04 -4.01
N ASN A 186 5.89 4.99 -4.54
CA ASN A 186 5.20 6.18 -5.05
C ASN A 186 4.91 7.21 -3.94
N ILE A 187 4.54 6.75 -2.73
CA ILE A 187 4.30 7.63 -1.58
C ILE A 187 5.59 8.36 -1.18
N GLU A 188 6.72 7.66 -1.11
CA GLU A 188 8.01 8.29 -0.79
C GLU A 188 8.45 9.28 -1.88
N THR A 189 8.21 8.97 -3.15
CA THR A 189 8.45 9.90 -4.27
C THR A 189 7.60 11.17 -4.14
N ASN A 190 6.31 11.03 -3.85
CA ASN A 190 5.41 12.17 -3.64
C ASN A 190 5.83 13.01 -2.44
N LYS A 191 6.25 12.37 -1.34
CA LYS A 191 6.76 13.05 -0.14
C LYS A 191 8.01 13.88 -0.44
N ALA A 192 8.94 13.33 -1.24
CA ALA A 192 10.10 14.08 -1.71
C ALA A 192 9.70 15.28 -2.60
N GLY A 193 8.76 15.10 -3.52
CA GLY A 193 8.23 16.18 -4.36
C GLY A 193 7.55 17.29 -3.54
N ILE A 194 6.77 16.94 -2.52
CA ILE A 194 6.16 17.91 -1.59
C ILE A 194 7.23 18.70 -0.84
N ALA A 195 8.29 18.03 -0.37
CA ALA A 195 9.40 18.70 0.32
C ALA A 195 10.13 19.70 -0.59
N ALA A 196 10.39 19.33 -1.85
CA ALA A 196 10.99 20.21 -2.85
C ALA A 196 10.10 21.43 -3.13
N ASN A 197 8.79 21.22 -3.34
CA ASN A 197 7.83 22.31 -3.53
C ASN A 197 7.79 23.27 -2.34
N LYS A 198 7.84 22.74 -1.11
CA LYS A 198 7.89 23.56 0.12
C LYS A 198 9.13 24.47 0.13
N GLN A 199 10.30 23.96 -0.26
CA GLN A 199 11.53 24.76 -0.35
C GLN A 199 11.46 25.82 -1.46
N ALA A 200 10.87 25.50 -2.61
CA ALA A 200 10.67 26.44 -3.70
C ALA A 200 9.74 27.59 -3.29
N ILE A 201 8.65 27.29 -2.58
CA ILE A 201 7.73 28.30 -2.03
C ILE A 201 8.46 29.23 -1.05
N GLU A 202 9.27 28.69 -0.14
CA GLU A 202 10.04 29.49 0.82
C GLU A 202 11.06 30.41 0.10
N THR A 203 11.72 29.92 -0.95
CA THR A 203 12.61 30.73 -1.79
C THR A 203 11.85 31.85 -2.48
N ASN A 204 10.70 31.55 -3.11
CA ASN A 204 9.86 32.54 -3.77
C ASN A 204 9.37 33.61 -2.78
N LYS A 205 9.02 33.22 -1.55
CA LYS A 205 8.63 34.16 -0.49
C LYS A 205 9.75 35.16 -0.19
N LYS A 206 11.00 34.71 -0.04
CA LYS A 206 12.15 35.60 0.18
C LYS A 206 12.38 36.57 -0.98
N VAL A 207 12.21 36.10 -2.22
CA VAL A 207 12.30 36.96 -3.42
C VAL A 207 11.21 38.03 -3.41
N ILE A 208 9.97 37.66 -3.09
CA ILE A 208 8.85 38.61 -2.98
C ILE A 208 9.12 39.65 -1.89
N ASP A 209 9.59 39.23 -0.71
CA ASP A 209 9.90 40.14 0.40
C ASP A 209 11.03 41.12 0.01
N SER A 210 12.05 40.65 -0.72
CA SER A 210 13.12 41.49 -1.27
C SER A 210 12.60 42.51 -2.30
N ASN A 211 11.78 42.06 -3.25
CA ASN A 211 11.16 42.94 -4.25
C ASN A 211 10.26 44.00 -3.61
N THR A 212 9.51 43.63 -2.58
CA THR A 212 8.68 44.56 -1.79
C THR A 212 9.53 45.65 -1.15
N THR A 213 10.66 45.27 -0.57
CA THR A 213 11.63 46.21 0.03
C THR A 213 12.21 47.16 -1.02
N ALA A 214 12.63 46.64 -2.18
CA ALA A 214 13.16 47.44 -3.27
C ALA A 214 12.10 48.42 -3.82
N ALA A 215 10.85 47.99 -3.96
CA ALA A 215 9.75 48.84 -4.38
C ALA A 215 9.52 50.01 -3.41
N LYS A 216 9.58 49.77 -2.10
CA LYS A 216 9.48 50.83 -1.08
C LYS A 216 10.61 51.84 -1.20
N LEU A 217 11.87 51.38 -1.33
CA LEU A 217 13.02 52.26 -1.49
C LEU A 217 12.91 53.11 -2.76
N ASN A 218 12.45 52.51 -3.87
CA ASN A 218 12.20 53.25 -5.10
C ASN A 218 11.14 54.34 -4.92
N ALA A 219 10.06 54.07 -4.18
CA ALA A 219 9.04 55.06 -3.87
C ALA A 219 9.61 56.23 -3.04
N GLU A 220 10.44 55.94 -2.04
CA GLU A 220 11.14 56.96 -1.24
C GLU A 220 12.07 57.82 -2.12
N ASN A 221 12.87 57.20 -2.97
CA ASN A 221 13.75 57.89 -3.93
C ASN A 221 12.96 58.81 -4.89
N ILE A 222 11.79 58.36 -5.36
CA ILE A 222 10.91 59.16 -6.21
C ILE A 222 10.44 60.43 -5.47
N GLU A 223 10.05 60.31 -4.20
CA GLU A 223 9.60 61.47 -3.41
C GLU A 223 10.75 62.44 -3.10
N THR A 224 11.95 61.91 -2.81
CA THR A 224 13.17 62.74 -2.68
C THR A 224 13.45 63.50 -3.98
N ASN A 225 13.41 62.81 -5.13
CA ASN A 225 13.63 63.44 -6.44
C ASN A 225 12.58 64.52 -6.73
N LYS A 226 11.31 64.25 -6.42
CA LYS A 226 10.21 65.22 -6.57
C LYS A 226 10.44 66.48 -5.72
N THR A 227 10.91 66.32 -4.49
CA THR A 227 11.29 67.44 -3.60
C THR A 227 12.46 68.23 -4.20
N GLY A 228 13.50 67.54 -4.68
CA GLY A 228 14.64 68.18 -5.33
C GLY A 228 14.26 68.96 -6.59
N ILE A 229 13.37 68.42 -7.42
CA ILE A 229 12.81 69.11 -8.60
C ILE A 229 12.06 70.38 -8.18
N ALA A 230 11.23 70.32 -7.13
CA ALA A 230 10.50 71.48 -6.63
C ALA A 230 11.44 72.59 -6.12
N ALA A 231 12.50 72.22 -5.39
CA ALA A 231 13.52 73.15 -4.93
C ALA A 231 14.27 73.81 -6.12
N ASN A 232 14.67 73.02 -7.12
CA ASN A 232 15.31 73.54 -8.33
C ASN A 232 14.40 74.51 -9.09
N LYS A 233 13.08 74.23 -9.16
CA LYS A 233 12.09 75.14 -9.75
C LYS A 233 12.04 76.46 -9.01
N GLN A 234 11.99 76.45 -7.68
CA GLN A 234 12.02 77.69 -6.87
C GLN A 234 13.31 78.49 -7.08
N ALA A 235 14.46 77.81 -7.06
CA ALA A 235 15.76 78.45 -7.32
C ALA A 235 15.81 79.08 -8.73
N THR A 236 15.24 78.43 -9.73
CA THR A 236 15.14 78.95 -11.10
C THR A 236 14.28 80.22 -11.16
N GLU A 237 13.13 80.25 -10.49
CA GLU A 237 12.28 81.45 -10.42
C GLU A 237 12.96 82.59 -9.64
N ALA A 238 13.66 82.28 -8.55
CA ALA A 238 14.44 83.27 -7.80
C ALA A 238 15.57 83.87 -8.67
N ASN A 239 16.29 83.03 -9.42
CA ASN A 239 17.30 83.48 -10.36
C ASN A 239 16.70 84.36 -11.46
N LYS A 240 15.53 84.00 -12.01
CA LYS A 240 14.81 84.81 -13.00
C LYS A 240 14.43 86.18 -12.44
N ALA A 241 13.94 86.24 -11.21
CA ALA A 241 13.63 87.49 -10.52
C ALA A 241 14.88 88.35 -10.29
N ALA A 242 15.98 87.73 -9.85
CA ALA A 242 17.27 88.41 -9.66
C ALA A 242 17.81 88.98 -10.98
N ILE A 243 17.72 88.21 -12.08
CA ILE A 243 18.09 88.68 -13.43
C ILE A 243 17.23 89.89 -13.82
N ALA A 244 15.92 89.85 -13.60
CA ALA A 244 15.03 90.98 -13.90
C ALA A 244 15.38 92.22 -13.07
N ALA A 245 15.70 92.05 -11.78
CA ALA A 245 16.14 93.13 -10.91
C ALA A 245 17.48 93.73 -11.37
N ASN A 246 18.44 92.88 -11.74
CA ASN A 246 19.72 93.31 -12.30
C ASN A 246 19.52 94.08 -13.61
N LEU A 247 18.66 93.60 -14.52
CA LEU A 247 18.32 94.30 -15.75
C LEU A 247 17.72 95.69 -15.49
N ALA A 248 16.81 95.79 -14.51
CA ALA A 248 16.24 97.08 -14.10
C ALA A 248 17.30 98.02 -13.52
N ALA A 249 18.22 97.52 -12.70
CA ALA A 249 19.33 98.29 -12.15
C ALA A 249 20.28 98.80 -13.24
N ILE A 250 20.64 97.93 -14.21
CA ILE A 250 21.44 98.31 -15.38
C ILE A 250 20.74 99.41 -16.17
N ASN A 251 19.45 99.27 -16.48
CA ASN A 251 18.69 100.28 -17.20
C ASN A 251 18.68 101.63 -16.46
N ARG A 252 18.56 101.65 -15.12
CA ARG A 252 18.67 102.88 -14.32
C ARG A 252 20.05 103.51 -14.43
N LEU A 253 21.13 102.70 -14.34
CA LEU A 253 22.51 103.17 -14.51
C LEU A 253 22.76 103.75 -15.91
N THR A 254 22.21 103.11 -16.96
CA THR A 254 22.28 103.62 -18.33
C THR A 254 21.52 104.94 -18.50
N GLN A 255 20.36 105.09 -17.85
CA GLN A 255 19.61 106.36 -17.87
C GLN A 255 20.33 107.46 -17.07
N SER A 256 20.92 107.15 -15.91
CA SER A 256 21.64 108.13 -15.10
C SER A 256 22.94 108.59 -15.76
N SER A 257 23.67 107.69 -16.42
CA SER A 257 24.85 108.07 -17.23
C SER A 257 24.48 108.97 -18.42
N GLY A 258 23.24 108.95 -18.91
CA GLY A 258 22.72 109.94 -19.88
C GLY A 258 22.37 111.31 -19.26
N LEU A 259 22.14 111.38 -17.95
CA LEU A 259 21.86 112.62 -17.21
C LEU A 259 23.13 113.36 -16.79
N ASP A 260 24.24 112.64 -16.54
CA ASP A 260 25.51 113.23 -16.14
C ASP A 260 26.08 114.24 -17.16
N PRO A 261 26.09 113.98 -18.48
CA PRO A 261 26.52 114.96 -19.48
C PRO A 261 25.67 116.23 -19.47
N ARG A 262 24.34 116.10 -19.38
CA ARG A 262 23.42 117.26 -19.37
C ARG A 262 23.55 118.09 -18.10
N ARG A 263 23.74 117.44 -16.94
CA ARG A 263 23.99 118.14 -15.67
C ARG A 263 25.36 118.81 -15.69
N LEU A 264 26.37 118.17 -16.26
CA LEU A 264 27.72 118.73 -16.40
C LEU A 264 27.71 119.96 -17.31
N GLU A 265 27.09 119.88 -18.50
CA GLU A 265 26.89 121.02 -19.42
C GLU A 265 26.17 122.18 -18.73
N SER A 266 25.13 121.90 -17.93
CA SER A 266 24.40 122.93 -17.17
C SER A 266 25.27 123.60 -16.10
N VAL A 267 26.10 122.83 -15.39
CA VAL A 267 27.03 123.35 -14.38
C VAL A 267 28.15 124.17 -15.03
N GLU A 268 28.70 123.71 -16.15
CA GLU A 268 29.70 124.44 -16.92
C GLU A 268 29.14 125.77 -17.44
N ALA A 269 27.94 125.76 -18.01
CA ALA A 269 27.25 126.97 -18.47
C ALA A 269 27.01 127.98 -17.33
N ARG A 270 26.55 127.51 -16.16
CA ARG A 270 26.40 128.35 -14.96
C ARG A 270 27.73 128.91 -14.47
N THR A 271 28.81 128.13 -14.55
CA THR A 271 30.15 128.54 -14.13
C THR A 271 30.72 129.62 -15.07
N ALA A 272 30.57 129.45 -16.39
CA ALA A 272 30.95 130.46 -17.38
C ALA A 272 30.17 131.77 -17.19
N GLN A 273 28.86 131.68 -16.92
CA GLN A 273 28.03 132.85 -16.66
C GLN A 273 28.45 133.59 -15.37
N ASN A 274 28.76 132.85 -14.30
CA ASN A 274 29.25 133.44 -13.06
C ASN A 274 30.63 134.10 -13.25
N ALA A 275 31.54 133.48 -14.00
CA ALA A 275 32.84 134.07 -14.30
C ALA A 275 32.71 135.42 -15.03
N ALA A 276 31.82 135.50 -16.04
CA ALA A 276 31.54 136.75 -16.75
C ALA A 276 30.95 137.84 -15.83
N LYS A 277 30.03 137.47 -14.93
CA LYS A 277 29.47 138.39 -13.93
C LYS A 277 30.53 138.91 -12.95
N ILE A 278 31.44 138.05 -12.50
CA ILE A 278 32.55 138.43 -11.61
C ILE A 278 33.50 139.41 -12.31
N GLN A 279 33.86 139.18 -13.57
CA GLN A 279 34.68 140.12 -14.35
C GLN A 279 34.00 141.48 -14.54
N GLN A 280 32.69 141.49 -14.77
CA GLN A 280 31.93 142.74 -14.85
C GLN A 280 31.89 143.49 -13.51
N LEU A 281 31.74 142.77 -12.40
CA LEU A 281 31.80 143.35 -11.06
C LEU A 281 33.18 143.98 -10.80
N ASP A 282 34.26 143.27 -11.13
CA ASP A 282 35.63 143.76 -10.94
C ASP A 282 35.90 145.04 -11.75
N LYS A 283 35.39 145.12 -12.98
CA LYS A 283 35.47 146.35 -13.79
C LYS A 283 34.70 147.51 -13.16
N LYS A 284 33.47 147.28 -12.70
CA LYS A 284 32.65 148.31 -12.04
C LYS A 284 33.30 148.83 -10.76
N VAL A 285 33.94 147.95 -9.98
CA VAL A 285 34.67 148.34 -8.76
C VAL A 285 35.86 149.23 -9.09
N ASN A 286 36.65 148.87 -10.11
CA ASN A 286 37.79 149.67 -10.54
C ASN A 286 37.40 151.04 -11.11
N ASP A 287 36.30 151.12 -11.84
CA ASP A 287 35.80 152.38 -12.38
C ASP A 287 35.30 153.30 -11.25
N LEU A 288 34.62 152.74 -10.24
CA LEU A 288 34.17 153.48 -9.06
C LEU A 288 35.35 154.07 -8.24
N ASP A 289 36.41 153.30 -8.00
CA ASP A 289 37.61 153.81 -7.30
C ASP A 289 38.24 155.01 -8.03
N LYS A 290 38.28 154.98 -9.37
CA LYS A 290 38.78 156.10 -10.17
C LYS A 290 37.88 157.33 -10.09
N GLU A 291 36.56 157.15 -10.13
CA GLU A 291 35.60 158.25 -10.08
C GLU A 291 35.64 158.98 -8.73
N VAL A 292 35.75 158.24 -7.62
CA VAL A 292 35.91 158.82 -6.27
C VAL A 292 37.21 159.64 -6.17
N ARG A 293 38.34 159.09 -6.64
CA ARG A 293 39.63 159.80 -6.60
C ARG A 293 39.59 161.10 -7.40
N ARG A 294 38.97 161.07 -8.58
CA ARG A 294 38.76 162.24 -9.46
C ARG A 294 37.88 163.30 -8.81
N GLY A 295 36.80 162.90 -8.15
CA GLY A 295 35.92 163.82 -7.43
C GLY A 295 36.65 164.60 -6.35
N LEU A 296 37.47 163.92 -5.55
CA LEU A 296 38.25 164.55 -4.47
C LEU A 296 39.36 165.47 -4.99
N ALA A 297 40.06 165.08 -6.06
CA ALA A 297 41.06 165.93 -6.71
C ALA A 297 40.46 167.25 -7.21
N SER A 298 39.24 167.19 -7.77
CA SER A 298 38.51 168.35 -8.26
C SER A 298 38.10 169.30 -7.13
N GLN A 299 37.66 168.77 -5.99
CA GLN A 299 37.33 169.58 -4.82
C GLN A 299 38.57 170.26 -4.22
N ALA A 300 39.70 169.56 -4.16
CA ALA A 300 40.97 170.16 -3.73
C ALA A 300 41.37 171.34 -4.65
N ALA A 301 41.11 171.24 -5.95
CA ALA A 301 41.42 172.30 -6.91
C ALA A 301 40.52 173.52 -6.71
N LEU A 302 39.21 173.32 -6.55
CA LEU A 302 38.24 174.40 -6.30
C LEU A 302 38.51 175.14 -4.98
N GLY A 303 39.00 174.42 -3.97
CA GLY A 303 39.41 174.98 -2.68
C GLY A 303 40.58 175.95 -2.79
N GLY A 304 41.51 175.73 -3.72
CA GLY A 304 42.70 176.56 -3.92
C GLY A 304 42.47 177.88 -4.66
N LEU A 305 41.25 178.15 -5.16
CA LEU A 305 40.95 179.37 -5.91
C LEU A 305 40.91 180.60 -4.99
N PHE A 306 41.85 181.53 -5.23
CA PHE A 306 41.97 182.80 -4.51
C PHE A 306 40.71 183.67 -4.63
N GLN A 307 40.44 184.41 -3.55
CA GLN A 307 39.32 185.34 -3.44
C GLN A 307 39.77 186.78 -3.77
N PRO A 308 38.91 187.61 -4.38
CA PRO A 308 39.18 189.02 -4.69
C PRO A 308 39.54 189.88 -3.46
N TYR A 309 40.67 190.61 -3.51
CA TYR A 309 41.03 191.60 -2.48
C TYR A 309 40.61 193.04 -2.84
N ASN A 310 40.68 193.39 -4.12
CA ASN A 310 40.43 194.76 -4.57
C ASN A 310 38.96 194.98 -4.94
N VAL A 311 38.35 196.04 -4.40
CA VAL A 311 36.98 196.46 -4.72
C VAL A 311 36.90 196.96 -6.17
N GLY A 312 35.83 196.54 -6.86
CA GLY A 312 35.52 197.00 -8.22
C GLY A 312 36.36 196.35 -9.33
N LYS A 313 37.22 195.38 -9.01
CA LYS A 313 38.05 194.66 -10.00
C LYS A 313 37.68 193.18 -10.07
N LEU A 314 37.54 192.66 -11.30
CA LEU A 314 37.40 191.23 -11.56
C LEU A 314 38.70 190.51 -11.24
N ASN A 315 38.60 189.43 -10.47
CA ASN A 315 39.71 188.51 -10.24
C ASN A 315 39.43 187.21 -10.99
N VAL A 316 40.47 186.70 -11.64
CA VAL A 316 40.47 185.39 -12.25
C VAL A 316 41.57 184.61 -11.55
N SER A 317 41.21 183.50 -10.90
CA SER A 317 42.14 182.60 -10.24
C SER A 317 42.11 181.24 -10.92
N ALA A 318 43.27 180.61 -11.00
CA ALA A 318 43.39 179.22 -11.43
C ALA A 318 44.14 178.47 -10.34
N ALA A 319 43.67 177.28 -10.01
CA ALA A 319 44.24 176.44 -8.98
C ALA A 319 44.31 175.00 -9.48
N VAL A 320 45.28 174.24 -8.97
CA VAL A 320 45.41 172.82 -9.29
C VAL A 320 45.29 172.05 -7.99
N GLY A 321 44.46 171.02 -7.99
CA GLY A 321 44.25 170.13 -6.84
C GLY A 321 44.58 168.70 -7.21
N GLY A 322 45.11 167.95 -6.26
CA GLY A 322 45.42 166.54 -6.43
C GLY A 322 44.84 165.71 -5.29
N TYR A 323 44.37 164.50 -5.60
CA TYR A 323 44.04 163.49 -4.61
C TYR A 323 44.51 162.11 -5.10
N ARG A 324 45.45 161.51 -4.35
CA ARG A 324 46.22 160.33 -4.80
C ARG A 324 46.86 160.56 -6.18
N SER A 325 46.56 159.69 -7.15
CA SER A 325 47.12 159.67 -8.51
C SER A 325 46.31 160.49 -9.53
N GLU A 326 45.29 161.21 -9.10
CA GLU A 326 44.42 162.03 -9.94
C GLU A 326 44.61 163.51 -9.63
N THR A 327 44.50 164.33 -10.67
CA THR A 327 44.73 165.77 -10.60
C THR A 327 43.61 166.48 -11.33
N ALA A 328 43.24 167.64 -10.83
CA ALA A 328 42.24 168.49 -11.43
C ALA A 328 42.72 169.93 -11.45
N VAL A 329 42.30 170.65 -12.48
CA VAL A 329 42.54 172.07 -12.62
C VAL A 329 41.22 172.78 -12.42
N ALA A 330 41.21 173.71 -11.49
CA ALA A 330 40.14 174.64 -11.26
C ALA A 330 40.48 175.99 -11.89
N VAL A 331 39.49 176.58 -12.52
CA VAL A 331 39.50 177.99 -12.89
C VAL A 331 38.30 178.64 -12.24
N GLY A 332 38.51 179.80 -11.68
CA GLY A 332 37.46 180.55 -11.03
C GLY A 332 37.59 182.02 -11.29
N THR A 333 36.48 182.69 -11.12
CA THR A 333 36.42 184.13 -11.13
C THR A 333 35.74 184.59 -9.86
N GLY A 334 36.18 185.73 -9.35
CA GLY A 334 35.48 186.40 -8.29
C GLY A 334 35.42 187.88 -8.53
N PHE A 335 34.36 188.50 -8.05
CA PHE A 335 34.16 189.94 -8.13
C PHE A 335 33.76 190.46 -6.77
N ARG A 336 34.45 191.50 -6.29
CA ARG A 336 34.12 192.21 -5.05
C ARG A 336 33.44 193.51 -5.41
N PHE A 337 32.12 193.53 -5.27
CA PHE A 337 31.28 194.66 -5.66
C PHE A 337 31.53 195.87 -4.75
N ASN A 338 31.70 195.63 -3.45
CA ASN A 338 32.08 196.62 -2.44
C ASN A 338 32.86 195.94 -1.29
N GLU A 339 33.29 196.71 -0.30
CA GLU A 339 33.97 196.15 0.89
C GLU A 339 33.11 195.13 1.64
N HIS A 340 31.81 195.13 1.45
CA HIS A 340 30.86 194.28 2.16
C HIS A 340 30.34 193.10 1.34
N PHE A 341 30.65 192.98 0.04
CA PHE A 341 30.05 191.97 -0.83
C PHE A 341 31.00 191.50 -1.93
N ALA A 342 31.27 190.20 -1.93
CA ALA A 342 32.05 189.51 -2.94
C ALA A 342 31.35 188.25 -3.42
N THR A 343 31.61 187.86 -4.65
CA THR A 343 31.13 186.60 -5.22
C THR A 343 32.29 185.86 -5.85
N LYS A 344 32.24 184.53 -5.82
CA LYS A 344 33.21 183.65 -6.46
C LYS A 344 32.47 182.50 -7.13
N ALA A 345 32.88 182.16 -8.33
CA ALA A 345 32.48 180.94 -9.02
C ALA A 345 33.74 180.22 -9.50
N GLY A 346 33.75 178.91 -9.41
CA GLY A 346 34.85 178.06 -9.87
C GLY A 346 34.32 176.82 -10.57
N ALA A 347 35.04 176.36 -11.58
CA ALA A 347 34.84 175.06 -12.20
C ALA A 347 36.16 174.31 -12.20
N ALA A 348 36.14 173.06 -11.74
CA ALA A 348 37.26 172.14 -11.78
C ALA A 348 37.03 171.04 -12.79
N PHE A 349 38.08 170.76 -13.54
CA PHE A 349 38.14 169.76 -14.58
C PHE A 349 39.29 168.82 -14.26
N ASN A 350 39.01 167.52 -14.21
CA ASN A 350 40.06 166.52 -14.07
C ASN A 350 40.94 166.49 -15.33
N THR A 351 42.25 166.34 -15.16
CA THR A 351 43.23 166.45 -16.26
C THR A 351 43.35 165.18 -17.11
N LYS A 352 42.71 164.06 -16.71
CA LYS A 352 42.72 162.79 -17.44
C LYS A 352 41.43 162.53 -18.23
N LYS A 353 41.56 161.78 -19.34
CA LYS A 353 40.47 161.44 -20.28
C LYS A 353 39.31 160.74 -19.56
N GLY A 354 38.09 161.25 -19.74
CA GLY A 354 36.91 160.87 -18.96
C GLY A 354 36.79 161.61 -17.62
N GLY A 355 37.44 162.77 -17.50
CA GLY A 355 37.37 163.64 -16.34
C GLY A 355 35.99 164.26 -16.18
N SER A 356 35.38 164.05 -15.01
CA SER A 356 34.17 164.76 -14.61
C SER A 356 34.52 166.21 -14.32
N ALA A 357 33.61 167.11 -14.70
CA ALA A 357 33.66 168.51 -14.30
C ALA A 357 32.85 168.67 -13.01
N SER A 358 33.37 169.46 -12.09
CA SER A 358 32.65 169.88 -10.90
C SER A 358 32.70 171.40 -10.83
N TYR A 359 31.70 172.02 -10.24
CA TYR A 359 31.63 173.47 -10.14
C TYR A 359 31.22 173.87 -8.73
N ASN A 360 31.67 175.06 -8.30
CA ASN A 360 31.22 175.70 -7.09
C ASN A 360 30.87 177.17 -7.37
N VAL A 361 29.89 177.69 -6.64
CA VAL A 361 29.56 179.11 -6.62
C VAL A 361 29.34 179.49 -5.17
N GLY A 362 29.91 180.60 -4.76
CA GLY A 362 29.82 181.12 -3.41
C GLY A 362 29.68 182.64 -3.42
N VAL A 363 28.95 183.15 -2.45
CA VAL A 363 28.83 184.59 -2.18
C VAL A 363 29.32 184.84 -0.77
N ASN A 364 30.01 185.94 -0.57
CA ASN A 364 30.57 186.37 0.69
C ASN A 364 30.04 187.78 0.99
N PHE A 365 29.54 187.98 2.21
CA PHE A 365 29.05 189.27 2.69
C PHE A 365 29.74 189.57 4.02
N GLU A 366 30.42 190.71 4.12
CA GLU A 366 31.19 191.14 5.29
C GLU A 366 30.48 192.35 5.92
N TRP A 367 30.32 192.39 7.24
CA TRP A 367 29.66 193.48 7.98
C TRP A 367 30.61 194.15 8.97
#